data_AF-A0A920V1Q6-F1
#
_entry.id   AF-A0A920V1Q6-F1
#
_cell.length_a   1.000
_cell.length_b   1.000
_cell.length_c   1.000
_cell.angle_alpha   90.00
_cell.angle_beta   90.00
_cell.angle_gamma   90.00
#
_symmetry.space_group_name_H-M   'P 1'
#
loop_
_entity.id
_entity.type
_entity.pdbx_description
1 polymer ?
#
loop_
_entity_poly.entity_id
_entity_poly.type
_entity_poly.pdbx_seq_one_letter_code
_entity_poly.pdbx_strand_id
1 'polypeptide(L)'
;MNPAVLIGMFMGVMLAFVFCAMTMKAVGRAADGMVQEVRRQFAEKPGILDGTETPDYANCVSISTGAAQREMVLPSLLGLLVPIVIGLVLGVGGVMGMLAGGLTSGFAVAIFMANAGGAWDNAKKYIEAGNFGGKGSDAHKAGVVGDTVGDPFKDTSGPSLNILIKLMSMVSVVFAGLIVQYALALF
;
A
#
# COMPACT_ATOMS: atom_id res chain seq x y z
N MET A 1 -27.92 -8.06 -18.49
CA MET A 1 -26.70 -7.95 -17.66
C MET A 1 -26.82 -8.93 -16.50
N ASN A 2 -25.79 -9.73 -16.23
CA ASN A 2 -25.78 -10.66 -15.10
C ASN A 2 -25.51 -9.87 -13.80
N PRO A 3 -26.41 -9.91 -12.78
CA PRO A 3 -26.23 -9.18 -11.52
C PRO A 3 -24.95 -9.57 -10.76
N ALA A 4 -24.57 -10.84 -10.77
CA ALA A 4 -23.37 -11.33 -10.10
C ALA A 4 -22.10 -10.68 -10.66
N VAL A 5 -22.03 -10.51 -11.99
CA VAL A 5 -20.90 -9.82 -12.65
C VAL A 5 -20.82 -8.36 -12.21
N LEU A 6 -21.95 -7.67 -12.15
CA LEU A 6 -21.99 -6.26 -11.75
C LEU A 6 -21.57 -6.07 -10.29
N ILE A 7 -22.08 -6.89 -9.38
CA ILE A 7 -21.70 -6.89 -7.96
C ILE A 7 -20.21 -7.20 -7.82
N GLY A 8 -19.74 -8.25 -8.52
CA GLY A 8 -18.33 -8.60 -8.57
C GLY A 8 -17.46 -7.41 -8.99
N MET A 9 -17.85 -6.70 -10.04
CA MET A 9 -17.11 -5.54 -10.54
C MET A 9 -16.95 -4.43 -9.48
N PHE A 10 -18.03 -4.05 -8.81
CA PHE A 10 -17.94 -3.05 -7.73
C PHE A 10 -17.09 -3.55 -6.55
N MET A 11 -17.18 -4.83 -6.20
CA MET A 11 -16.34 -5.44 -5.17
C MET A 11 -14.86 -5.40 -5.55
N GLY A 12 -14.53 -5.71 -6.81
CA GLY A 12 -13.18 -5.62 -7.35
C GLY A 12 -12.61 -4.21 -7.29
N VAL A 13 -13.41 -3.21 -7.67
CA VAL A 13 -13.02 -1.79 -7.57
C VAL A 13 -12.76 -1.39 -6.11
N MET A 14 -13.71 -1.69 -5.22
CA MET A 14 -13.59 -1.39 -3.80
C MET A 14 -12.32 -2.03 -3.20
N LEU A 15 -12.00 -3.26 -3.60
CA LEU A 15 -10.88 -4.00 -3.06
C LEU A 15 -9.53 -3.32 -3.31
N ALA A 16 -9.34 -2.71 -4.49
CA ALA A 16 -8.12 -1.95 -4.78
C ALA A 16 -7.94 -0.79 -3.79
N PHE A 17 -9.00 -0.03 -3.52
CA PHE A 17 -8.96 1.09 -2.58
C PHE A 17 -8.83 0.65 -1.12
N VAL A 18 -9.51 -0.44 -0.73
CA VAL A 18 -9.39 -1.01 0.62
C VAL A 18 -7.96 -1.49 0.88
N PHE A 19 -7.36 -2.19 -0.09
CA PHE A 19 -5.98 -2.64 0.00
C PHE A 19 -5.02 -1.46 0.20
N CYS A 20 -5.14 -0.42 -0.64
CA CYS A 20 -4.33 0.79 -0.48
C CYS A 20 -4.54 1.47 0.87
N ALA A 21 -5.78 1.57 1.34
CA ALA A 21 -6.08 2.18 2.63
C ALA A 21 -5.41 1.41 3.79
N MET A 22 -5.38 0.07 3.71
CA MET A 22 -4.73 -0.77 4.71
C MET A 22 -3.21 -0.57 4.71
N THR A 23 -2.58 -0.61 3.54
CA THR A 23 -1.12 -0.45 3.41
C THR A 23 -0.66 0.95 3.81
N MET A 24 -1.37 2.01 3.38
CA MET A 24 -1.03 3.38 3.78
C MET A 24 -1.19 3.61 5.28
N LYS A 25 -2.26 3.09 5.89
CA LYS A 25 -2.45 3.19 7.35
C LYS A 25 -1.37 2.41 8.12
N ALA A 26 -0.94 1.25 7.61
CA ALA A 26 0.13 0.47 8.21
C ALA A 26 1.45 1.24 8.20
N VAL A 27 1.83 1.81 7.05
CA VAL A 27 3.04 2.65 6.95
C VAL A 27 2.94 3.87 7.88
N GLY A 28 1.78 4.53 7.94
CA GLY A 28 1.57 5.67 8.83
C GLY A 28 1.78 5.33 10.31
N ARG A 29 1.27 4.18 10.78
CA ARG A 29 1.51 3.70 12.16
C ARG A 29 2.98 3.39 12.42
N ALA A 30 3.65 2.72 11.48
CA ALA A 30 5.07 2.39 11.61
C ALA A 30 5.94 3.67 11.62
N ALA A 31 5.61 4.64 10.77
CA ALA A 31 6.28 5.93 10.70
C ALA A 31 6.10 6.75 11.99
N ASP A 32 4.89 6.78 12.57
CA ASP A 32 4.66 7.47 13.85
C ASP A 32 5.52 6.86 14.97
N GLY A 33 5.57 5.53 15.07
CA GLY A 33 6.45 4.83 16.01
C GLY A 33 7.93 5.18 15.81
N MET A 34 8.39 5.24 14.55
CA MET A 34 9.75 5.65 14.21
C MET A 34 10.04 7.10 14.63
N VAL A 35 9.10 8.02 14.39
CA VAL A 35 9.25 9.44 14.76
C VAL A 35 9.33 9.60 16.28
N GLN A 36 8.51 8.88 17.04
CA GLN A 36 8.54 8.91 18.49
C GLN A 36 9.88 8.38 19.03
N GLU A 37 10.39 7.28 18.48
CA GLU A 37 11.68 6.72 18.90
C GLU A 37 12.85 7.63 18.59
N VAL A 38 12.90 8.21 17.38
CA VAL A 38 13.96 9.17 17.02
C VAL A 38 13.91 10.40 17.92
N ARG A 39 12.72 10.93 18.23
CA ARG A 39 12.56 12.06 19.16
C ARG A 39 13.01 11.71 20.57
N ARG A 40 12.68 10.50 21.05
CA ARG A 40 13.11 10.00 22.36
C ARG A 40 14.64 9.93 22.44
N GLN A 41 15.29 9.35 21.43
CA GLN A 41 16.76 9.28 21.39
C GLN A 41 17.40 10.66 21.37
N PHE A 42 16.91 11.62 20.57
CA PHE A 42 17.47 12.98 20.57
C PHE A 42 17.25 13.73 21.90
N ALA A 43 16.15 13.47 22.59
CA ALA A 43 15.88 14.11 23.89
C ALA A 43 16.72 13.51 25.02
N GLU A 44 16.90 12.19 25.06
CA GLU A 44 17.66 11.50 26.11
C GLU A 44 19.17 11.57 25.87
N LYS A 45 19.61 11.66 24.61
CA LYS A 45 21.02 11.64 24.19
C LYS A 45 21.34 12.83 23.27
N PRO A 46 21.51 14.04 23.82
CA PRO A 46 21.80 15.24 23.02
C PRO A 46 23.10 15.12 22.20
N GLY A 47 24.07 14.33 22.69
CA GLY A 47 25.34 14.08 22.00
C GLY A 47 25.20 13.44 20.62
N ILE A 48 24.03 12.89 20.29
CA ILE A 48 23.73 12.42 18.93
C ILE A 48 23.70 13.58 17.92
N LEU A 49 23.10 14.72 18.28
CA LEU A 49 23.01 15.90 17.40
C LEU A 49 24.37 16.58 17.25
N ASP A 50 25.20 16.53 18.30
CA ASP A 50 26.58 17.02 18.30
C ASP A 50 27.55 16.03 17.60
N GLY A 51 27.08 14.84 17.22
CA GLY A 51 27.87 13.80 16.57
C GLY A 51 28.89 13.11 17.49
N THR A 52 28.77 13.29 18.80
CA THR A 52 29.67 12.71 19.81
C THR A 52 29.20 11.36 20.35
N GLU A 53 27.91 11.04 20.20
CA GLU A 53 27.31 9.77 20.60
C GLU A 53 26.64 9.06 19.42
N THR A 54 26.73 7.72 19.37
CA THR A 54 26.10 6.93 18.31
C THR A 54 24.63 6.64 18.62
N PRO A 55 23.71 6.86 17.67
CA PRO A 55 22.30 6.49 17.81
C PRO A 55 22.08 4.99 18.01
N ASP A 56 20.95 4.63 18.62
CA ASP A 56 20.50 3.25 18.69
C ASP A 56 19.69 2.88 17.44
N TYR A 57 20.40 2.38 16.43
CA TYR A 57 19.80 1.92 15.19
C TYR A 57 18.99 0.62 15.35
N ALA A 58 19.35 -0.23 16.33
CA ALA A 58 18.72 -1.54 16.50
C ALA A 58 17.26 -1.40 16.92
N ASN A 59 16.97 -0.43 17.80
CA ASN A 59 15.60 -0.13 18.20
C ASN A 59 14.75 0.36 17.01
N CYS A 60 15.26 1.28 16.19
CA CYS A 60 14.57 1.72 14.96
C CYS A 60 14.28 0.55 14.01
N VAL A 61 15.24 -0.36 13.80
CA VAL A 61 15.06 -1.56 12.97
C VAL A 61 13.99 -2.49 13.55
N SER A 62 13.94 -2.66 14.88
CA SER A 62 12.96 -3.52 15.53
C SER A 62 11.52 -3.02 15.33
N ILE A 63 11.31 -1.69 15.39
CA ILE A 63 10.00 -1.05 15.19
C ILE A 63 9.51 -1.31 13.76
N SER A 64 10.33 -1.02 12.75
CA SER A 64 9.93 -1.20 11.36
C SER A 64 9.73 -2.68 11.01
N THR A 65 10.58 -3.56 11.52
CA THR A 65 10.47 -5.02 11.29
C THR A 65 9.20 -5.60 11.91
N GLY A 66 8.94 -5.30 13.18
CA GLY A 66 7.76 -5.81 13.88
C GLY A 66 6.46 -5.29 13.28
N ALA A 67 6.42 -4.00 12.92
CA ALA A 67 5.27 -3.40 12.25
C ALA A 67 5.03 -4.03 10.86
N ALA A 68 6.08 -4.15 10.03
CA ALA A 68 5.95 -4.76 8.71
C ALA A 68 5.43 -6.20 8.78
N GLN A 69 5.95 -7.01 9.71
CA GLN A 69 5.52 -8.39 9.90
C GLN A 69 4.06 -8.53 10.30
N ARG A 70 3.61 -7.69 11.23
CA ARG A 70 2.23 -7.73 11.71
C ARG A 70 1.24 -7.21 10.66
N GLU A 71 1.60 -6.12 10.00
CA GLU A 71 0.70 -5.38 9.13
C GLU A 71 0.55 -6.01 7.74
N MET A 72 1.53 -6.81 7.28
CA MET A 72 1.43 -7.49 5.98
C MET A 72 0.40 -8.63 5.93
N VAL A 73 0.08 -9.22 7.10
CA VAL A 73 -0.79 -10.41 7.17
C VAL A 73 -2.18 -10.12 6.62
N LEU A 74 -2.79 -9.01 7.04
CA LEU A 74 -4.17 -8.71 6.71
C LEU A 74 -4.38 -8.40 5.21
N PRO A 75 -3.56 -7.53 4.54
CA PRO A 75 -3.65 -7.33 3.10
C PRO A 75 -3.41 -8.62 2.30
N SER A 76 -2.47 -9.48 2.72
CA SER A 76 -2.20 -10.74 2.04
C SER A 76 -3.37 -11.73 2.15
N LEU A 77 -3.97 -11.86 3.33
CA LEU A 77 -5.15 -12.70 3.53
C LEU A 77 -6.35 -12.20 2.73
N LEU A 78 -6.52 -10.89 2.63
CA LEU A 78 -7.57 -10.27 1.82
C LEU A 78 -7.43 -10.68 0.34
N GLY A 79 -6.22 -10.60 -0.23
CA GLY A 79 -5.98 -11.03 -1.61
C GLY A 79 -6.19 -12.52 -1.86
N LEU A 80 -6.00 -13.36 -0.85
CA LEU A 80 -6.19 -14.81 -0.91
C LEU A 80 -7.65 -15.24 -0.74
N LEU A 81 -8.34 -14.70 0.27
CA LEU A 81 -9.65 -15.18 0.68
C LEU A 81 -10.79 -14.57 -0.15
N VAL A 82 -10.68 -13.30 -0.57
CA VAL A 82 -11.76 -12.60 -1.27
C VAL A 82 -12.17 -13.29 -2.58
N PRO A 83 -11.25 -13.73 -3.47
CA PRO A 83 -11.62 -14.46 -4.67
C PRO A 83 -12.39 -15.76 -4.39
N ILE A 84 -12.01 -16.49 -3.34
CA ILE A 84 -12.65 -17.75 -2.93
C ILE A 84 -14.06 -17.47 -2.43
N VAL A 85 -14.23 -16.51 -1.52
CA VAL A 85 -15.54 -16.15 -0.97
C VAL A 85 -16.46 -15.63 -2.06
N ILE A 86 -15.99 -14.72 -2.92
CA ILE A 86 -16.79 -14.20 -4.04
C ILE A 86 -17.16 -15.32 -5.01
N GLY A 87 -16.23 -16.24 -5.30
CA GLY A 87 -16.52 -17.41 -6.13
C GLY A 87 -17.57 -18.34 -5.54
N LEU A 88 -17.48 -18.65 -4.25
CA LEU A 88 -18.45 -19.53 -3.58
C LEU A 88 -19.85 -18.89 -3.47
N VAL A 89 -19.92 -17.57 -3.33
CA VAL A 89 -21.19 -16.85 -3.12
C VAL A 89 -21.85 -16.42 -4.44
N LEU A 90 -21.07 -15.87 -5.37
CA LEU A 90 -21.54 -15.26 -6.62
C LEU A 90 -21.19 -16.06 -7.88
N GLY A 91 -20.51 -17.20 -7.72
CA GLY A 91 -20.08 -18.06 -8.81
C GLY A 91 -19.03 -17.44 -9.73
N VAL A 92 -18.83 -18.09 -10.88
CA VAL A 92 -17.84 -17.66 -11.88
C VAL A 92 -18.11 -16.24 -12.41
N GLY A 93 -19.39 -15.87 -12.55
CA GLY A 93 -19.78 -14.52 -12.97
C GLY A 93 -19.28 -13.43 -12.01
N GLY A 94 -19.44 -13.63 -10.70
CA GLY A 94 -18.93 -12.71 -9.68
C GLY A 94 -17.41 -12.59 -9.68
N VAL A 95 -16.70 -13.71 -9.85
CA VAL A 95 -15.23 -13.72 -9.95
C VAL A 95 -14.76 -12.96 -11.18
N MET A 96 -15.38 -13.18 -12.35
CA MET A 96 -15.04 -12.43 -13.57
C MET A 96 -15.26 -10.93 -13.39
N GLY A 97 -16.39 -10.54 -12.77
CA GLY A 97 -16.66 -9.15 -12.41
C GLY A 97 -15.57 -8.57 -11.53
N MET A 98 -15.25 -9.26 -10.43
CA MET A 98 -14.22 -8.83 -9.46
C MET A 98 -12.85 -8.66 -10.13
N LEU A 99 -12.42 -9.61 -10.95
CA LEU A 99 -11.14 -9.51 -11.66
C LEU A 99 -11.14 -8.33 -12.65
N ALA A 100 -12.23 -8.11 -13.39
CA ALA A 100 -12.33 -6.99 -14.32
C ALA A 100 -12.31 -5.63 -13.59
N GLY A 101 -13.09 -5.49 -12.52
CA GLY A 101 -13.13 -4.26 -11.70
C GLY A 101 -11.80 -3.99 -10.99
N GLY A 102 -11.20 -5.03 -10.41
CA GLY A 102 -9.91 -4.95 -9.71
C GLY A 102 -8.76 -4.63 -10.66
N LEU A 103 -8.73 -5.21 -11.86
CA LEU A 103 -7.73 -4.90 -12.88
C LEU A 103 -7.84 -3.45 -13.34
N THR A 104 -9.03 -3.00 -13.75
CA THR A 104 -9.22 -1.66 -14.33
C THR A 104 -8.93 -0.55 -13.34
N SER A 105 -9.50 -0.63 -12.14
CA SER A 105 -9.28 0.37 -11.08
C SER A 105 -7.89 0.25 -10.46
N GLY A 106 -7.44 -0.97 -10.14
CA GLY A 106 -6.16 -1.20 -9.48
C GLY A 106 -4.99 -0.78 -10.36
N PHE A 107 -5.05 -1.03 -11.67
CA PHE A 107 -4.02 -0.55 -12.61
C PHE A 107 -3.96 0.99 -12.66
N ALA A 108 -5.11 1.65 -12.79
CA ALA A 108 -5.17 3.12 -12.84
C ALA A 108 -4.62 3.75 -11.54
N VAL A 109 -5.00 3.22 -10.38
CA VAL A 109 -4.54 3.70 -9.07
C VAL A 109 -3.05 3.39 -8.86
N ALA A 110 -2.57 2.22 -9.29
CA ALA A 110 -1.17 1.84 -9.17
C ALA A 110 -0.25 2.81 -9.92
N ILE A 111 -0.61 3.14 -11.17
CA ILE A 111 0.14 4.11 -11.99
C ILE A 111 0.09 5.49 -11.36
N PHE A 112 -1.10 5.94 -10.94
CA PHE A 112 -1.26 7.23 -10.28
C PHE A 112 -0.35 7.34 -9.05
N MET A 113 -0.36 6.34 -8.16
CA MET A 113 0.44 6.36 -6.94
C MET A 113 1.94 6.34 -7.22
N ALA A 114 2.40 5.48 -8.13
CA ALA A 114 3.81 5.40 -8.50
C ALA A 114 4.32 6.73 -9.11
N ASN A 115 3.56 7.30 -10.04
CA ASN A 115 3.95 8.54 -10.71
C ASN A 115 3.85 9.77 -9.79
N ALA A 116 2.79 9.87 -8.98
CA ALA A 116 2.64 10.98 -8.04
C ALA A 116 3.77 10.98 -6.99
N GLY A 117 4.05 9.82 -6.39
CA GLY A 117 5.15 9.71 -5.42
C GLY A 117 6.52 9.96 -6.05
N GLY A 118 6.77 9.45 -7.26
CA GLY A 118 8.01 9.74 -8.00
C GLY A 118 8.16 11.22 -8.38
N ALA A 119 7.05 11.89 -8.72
CA ALA A 119 7.05 13.32 -9.02
C ALA A 119 7.40 14.15 -7.77
N TRP A 120 6.87 13.82 -6.59
CA TRP A 120 7.21 14.51 -5.35
C TRP A 120 8.67 14.32 -4.94
N ASP A 121 9.23 13.11 -5.04
CA ASP A 121 10.65 12.87 -4.77
C ASP A 121 11.56 13.66 -5.73
N ASN A 122 11.23 13.64 -7.03
CA ASN A 122 11.99 14.37 -8.04
C ASN A 122 11.89 15.88 -7.86
N ALA A 123 10.72 16.40 -7.46
CA ALA A 123 10.55 17.82 -7.13
C ALA A 123 11.41 18.22 -5.92
N LYS A 124 11.45 17.41 -4.86
CA LYS A 124 12.32 17.62 -3.71
C LYS A 124 13.79 17.64 -4.14
N LYS A 125 14.25 16.62 -4.90
CA LYS A 125 15.62 16.55 -5.44
C LYS A 125 15.99 17.75 -6.31
N TYR A 126 15.05 18.24 -7.11
CA TYR A 126 15.24 19.42 -7.94
C TYR A 126 15.49 20.68 -7.10
N ILE A 127 14.76 20.85 -5.99
CA ILE A 127 14.99 21.93 -5.03
C ILE A 127 16.32 21.74 -4.30
N GLU A 128 16.65 20.50 -3.88
CA GLU A 128 17.94 20.18 -3.24
C GLU A 128 19.15 20.50 -4.12
N ALA A 129 19.00 20.49 -5.45
CA ALA A 129 20.04 20.89 -6.40
C ALA A 129 20.27 22.41 -6.49
N GLY A 130 19.59 23.21 -5.67
CA GLY A 130 19.77 24.67 -5.58
C GLY A 130 18.68 25.48 -6.27
N ASN A 131 17.74 24.83 -6.95
CA ASN A 131 16.57 25.53 -7.49
C ASN A 131 15.63 25.95 -6.36
N PHE A 132 14.92 27.07 -6.52
CA PHE A 132 13.93 27.55 -5.54
C PHE A 132 14.46 27.69 -4.10
N GLY A 133 15.72 28.08 -3.94
CA GLY A 133 16.31 28.41 -2.63
C GLY A 133 17.07 27.29 -1.94
N GLY A 134 17.12 26.08 -2.51
CA GLY A 134 18.02 25.03 -2.02
C GLY A 134 17.62 24.41 -0.67
N LYS A 135 18.52 23.59 -0.12
CA LYS A 135 18.31 22.88 1.16
C LYS A 135 18.07 23.85 2.32
N GLY A 136 17.06 23.56 3.12
CA GLY A 136 16.67 24.35 4.30
C GLY A 136 15.68 25.48 4.02
N SER A 137 15.45 25.84 2.76
CA SER A 137 14.40 26.78 2.36
C SER A 137 12.99 26.28 2.68
N ASP A 138 12.01 27.18 2.68
CA ASP A 138 10.60 26.79 2.89
C ASP A 138 10.08 25.92 1.74
N ALA A 139 10.54 26.17 0.51
CA ALA A 139 10.25 25.31 -0.63
C ALA A 139 10.80 23.89 -0.42
N HIS A 140 12.01 23.75 0.12
CA HIS A 140 12.60 22.45 0.44
C HIS A 140 11.80 21.72 1.52
N LYS A 141 11.39 22.40 2.59
CA LYS A 141 10.56 21.80 3.64
C LYS A 141 9.21 21.32 3.09
N ALA A 142 8.57 22.11 2.22
CA ALA A 142 7.33 21.71 1.54
C ALA A 142 7.55 20.51 0.61
N GLY A 143 8.66 20.48 -0.12
CA GLY A 143 9.06 19.34 -0.96
C GLY A 143 9.29 18.06 -0.16
N VAL A 144 9.94 18.15 1.00
CA VAL A 144 10.11 17.02 1.93
C VAL A 144 8.77 16.50 2.43
N VAL A 145 7.84 17.38 2.81
CA VAL A 145 6.47 16.95 3.20
C VAL A 145 5.79 16.21 2.05
N GLY A 146 5.84 16.74 0.82
CA GLY A 146 5.29 16.07 -0.36
C GLY A 146 5.89 14.68 -0.60
N ASP A 147 7.21 14.55 -0.49
CA ASP A 147 7.90 13.27 -0.65
C ASP A 147 7.48 12.26 0.43
N THR A 148 7.39 12.68 1.70
CA THR A 148 6.93 11.79 2.79
C THR A 148 5.49 11.31 2.63
N VAL A 149 4.62 12.08 1.96
CA VAL A 149 3.28 11.63 1.55
C VAL A 149 3.37 10.66 0.37
N GLY A 150 4.33 10.87 -0.54
CA GLY A 150 4.59 10.05 -1.71
C GLY A 150 5.26 8.70 -1.43
N ASP A 151 6.01 8.55 -0.35
CA ASP A 151 6.69 7.30 0.03
C ASP A 151 5.74 6.10 0.16
N PRO A 152 4.65 6.16 0.96
CA PRO A 152 3.69 5.04 1.02
C PRO A 152 2.94 4.80 -0.30
N PHE A 153 2.87 5.80 -1.18
CA PHE A 153 2.26 5.67 -2.50
C PHE A 153 3.18 4.87 -3.44
N LYS A 154 4.43 5.33 -3.63
CA LYS A 154 5.34 4.79 -4.64
C LYS A 154 6.06 3.52 -4.20
N ASP A 155 6.29 3.33 -2.90
CA ASP A 155 7.13 2.22 -2.40
C ASP A 155 6.33 1.10 -1.71
N THR A 156 5.08 1.37 -1.31
CA THR A 156 4.24 0.36 -0.65
C THR A 156 2.99 0.03 -1.46
N SER A 157 2.05 0.99 -1.57
CA SER A 157 0.69 0.69 -2.05
C SER A 157 0.65 0.51 -3.56
N GLY A 158 1.25 1.43 -4.32
CA GLY A 158 1.25 1.43 -5.78
C GLY A 158 1.84 0.16 -6.40
N PRO A 159 3.09 -0.23 -6.06
CA PRO A 159 3.69 -1.47 -6.56
C PRO A 159 2.92 -2.72 -6.13
N SER A 160 2.41 -2.75 -4.89
CA SER A 160 1.72 -3.92 -4.33
C SER A 160 0.36 -4.20 -4.97
N LEU A 161 -0.33 -3.18 -5.51
CA LEU A 161 -1.56 -3.39 -6.28
C LEU A 161 -1.37 -4.32 -7.47
N ASN A 162 -0.23 -4.24 -8.17
CA ASN A 162 0.08 -5.13 -9.29
C ASN A 162 0.20 -6.59 -8.83
N ILE A 163 0.75 -6.81 -7.64
CA ILE A 163 0.86 -8.13 -7.03
C ILE A 163 -0.52 -8.63 -6.61
N LEU A 164 -1.34 -7.78 -5.99
CA LEU A 164 -2.71 -8.12 -5.59
C LEU A 164 -3.54 -8.60 -6.78
N ILE A 165 -3.54 -7.87 -7.90
CA ILE A 165 -4.30 -8.23 -9.11
C ILE A 165 -3.89 -9.61 -9.62
N LYS A 166 -2.57 -9.85 -9.72
CA LYS A 166 -2.03 -11.14 -10.19
C LYS A 166 -2.35 -12.28 -9.22
N LEU A 167 -2.19 -12.05 -7.92
CA LEU A 167 -2.51 -13.02 -6.88
C LEU A 167 -3.99 -13.43 -6.95
N MET A 168 -4.90 -12.46 -7.01
CA MET A 168 -6.33 -12.74 -7.10
C MET A 168 -6.69 -13.53 -8.37
N SER A 169 -6.04 -13.21 -9.48
CA SER A 169 -6.22 -13.93 -10.74
C SER A 169 -5.76 -15.39 -10.61
N MET A 170 -4.58 -15.61 -10.04
CA MET A 170 -4.03 -16.95 -9.80
C MET A 170 -4.90 -17.78 -8.86
N VAL A 171 -5.34 -17.20 -7.74
CA VAL A 171 -6.25 -17.85 -6.79
C VAL A 171 -7.57 -18.22 -7.46
N SER A 172 -8.14 -17.30 -8.25
CA SER A 172 -9.39 -17.54 -8.98
C SER A 172 -9.28 -18.74 -9.93
N VAL A 173 -8.14 -18.87 -10.62
CA VAL A 173 -7.89 -20.00 -11.53
C VAL A 173 -7.71 -21.30 -10.76
N VAL A 174 -6.89 -21.30 -9.69
CA VAL A 174 -6.63 -22.50 -8.88
C VAL A 174 -7.91 -23.05 -8.24
N PHE A 175 -8.79 -22.16 -7.77
CA PHE A 175 -10.05 -22.53 -7.12
C PHE A 175 -11.23 -22.63 -8.08
N ALA A 176 -11.03 -22.49 -9.39
CA ALA A 176 -12.12 -22.54 -10.38
C ALA A 176 -12.93 -23.84 -10.29
N GLY A 177 -12.26 -25.00 -10.15
CA GLY A 177 -12.93 -26.29 -10.01
C GLY A 177 -13.82 -26.37 -8.75
N LEU A 178 -13.33 -25.83 -7.62
CA LEU A 178 -14.09 -25.74 -6.38
C LEU A 178 -15.32 -24.84 -6.55
N ILE A 179 -15.14 -23.68 -7.19
CA ILE A 179 -16.22 -22.71 -7.42
C ILE A 179 -17.29 -23.31 -8.33
N VAL A 180 -16.91 -23.98 -9.42
CA VAL A 180 -17.89 -24.58 -10.35
C VAL A 180 -18.71 -25.68 -9.68
N GLN A 181 -18.11 -26.45 -8.77
CA GLN A 181 -18.82 -27.56 -8.10
C GLN A 181 -19.68 -27.12 -6.91
N TYR A 182 -19.24 -26.10 -6.16
CA TYR A 182 -19.80 -25.78 -4.84
C TYR A 182 -20.33 -24.35 -4.68
N ALA A 183 -20.40 -23.57 -5.76
CA ALA A 183 -20.98 -22.23 -5.68
C ALA A 183 -22.46 -22.29 -5.30
N LEU A 184 -22.85 -21.43 -4.36
CA LEU A 184 -24.24 -21.19 -3.96
C LEU A 184 -25.06 -20.55 -5.09
N ALA A 185 -24.39 -19.81 -5.98
CA ALA A 185 -24.96 -19.11 -7.12
C ALA A 185 -26.24 -18.34 -6.74
N LEU A 186 -26.10 -17.33 -5.86
CA LEU A 186 -27.23 -16.54 -5.35
C LEU A 186 -28.01 -15.74 -6.42
N PHE A 187 -27.66 -15.87 -7.71
CA PHE A 187 -28.29 -15.21 -8.86
C PHE A 187 -28.22 -16.08 -10.11
#